data_AF-S6AMV9-F1
#
_entry.id   AF-S6AMV9-F1
#
_cell.length_a   1.000
_cell.length_b   1.000
_cell.length_c   1.000
_cell.angle_alpha   90.00
_cell.angle_beta   90.00
_cell.angle_gamma   90.00
#
_symmetry.space_group_name_H-M   'P 1'
#
loop_
_entity.id
_entity.type
_entity.pdbx_description
1 polymer ?
#
loop_
_entity_poly.entity_id
_entity_poly.type
_entity_poly.pdbx_seq_one_letter_code
_entity_poly.pdbx_strand_id
1 'polypeptide(L)'
;MTTKEHPDGKVVEQSLPQGATSPAQSVDESRRRFGKSGLAAGGVIITLASRPVLGAWACQSPSGFQSGNVSSHGQPTTCMGRTPGYWGNKPEEWPLPYKAGTCVGDANYCNHPENWTTTNATLFRNKFNCSGGGSIYYNYTMFKVIWLGGGGDPDQLGAHIVSALLNAKMGWTSPVLTEQAVKDMFNDWASKGYYEPSAGIKWYGADIVTYLKTTMTL
;
A
#
# COMPACT_ATOMS: atom_id res chain seq x y z
N MET A 1 16.80 -87.60 -30.29
CA MET A 1 15.34 -87.63 -30.44
C MET A 1 14.82 -86.22 -30.24
N THR A 2 14.16 -85.69 -31.27
CA THR A 2 13.02 -84.76 -31.20
C THR A 2 13.14 -83.48 -30.36
N THR A 3 13.40 -82.38 -31.08
CA THR A 3 12.75 -81.05 -31.05
C THR A 3 11.82 -80.68 -29.87
N LYS A 4 12.05 -79.49 -29.30
CA LYS A 4 10.98 -78.55 -28.92
C LYS A 4 11.49 -77.11 -28.85
N GLU A 5 10.73 -76.22 -29.48
CA GLU A 5 10.96 -74.77 -29.56
C GLU A 5 10.56 -74.03 -28.27
N HIS A 6 11.31 -72.97 -27.97
CA HIS A 6 10.87 -71.76 -27.25
C HIS A 6 11.74 -70.59 -27.75
N PRO A 7 11.16 -69.44 -28.15
CA PRO A 7 11.95 -68.33 -28.68
C PRO A 7 12.54 -67.48 -27.55
N ASP A 8 13.87 -67.38 -27.57
CA ASP A 8 14.67 -66.44 -26.81
C ASP A 8 14.67 -65.09 -27.56
N GLY A 9 14.48 -64.01 -26.82
CA GLY A 9 14.61 -62.67 -27.38
C GLY A 9 16.07 -62.36 -27.71
N LYS A 10 16.31 -61.61 -28.79
CA LYS A 10 17.42 -60.67 -28.85
C LYS A 10 17.21 -59.58 -29.89
N VAL A 11 17.19 -58.38 -29.32
CA VAL A 11 17.51 -57.05 -29.85
C VAL A 11 18.51 -57.09 -31.00
N VAL A 12 18.18 -56.41 -32.10
CA VAL A 12 19.20 -55.77 -32.94
C VAL A 12 18.81 -54.30 -33.11
N GLU A 13 19.64 -53.49 -32.50
CA GLU A 13 19.73 -52.04 -32.56
C GLU A 13 20.36 -51.64 -33.90
N GLN A 14 19.67 -50.81 -34.68
CA GLN A 14 20.32 -50.02 -35.72
C GLN A 14 19.88 -48.57 -35.59
N SER A 15 20.88 -47.76 -35.30
CA SER A 15 20.84 -46.36 -34.92
C SER A 15 20.60 -45.43 -36.11
N LEU A 16 20.00 -44.30 -35.75
CA LEU A 16 19.62 -43.15 -36.58
C LEU A 16 20.75 -42.61 -37.47
N PRO A 17 20.34 -41.92 -38.55
CA PRO A 17 20.87 -40.59 -38.80
C PRO A 17 19.78 -39.51 -38.79
N GLN A 18 20.05 -38.51 -37.95
CA GLN A 18 19.96 -37.04 -38.17
C GLN A 18 18.65 -36.42 -38.69
N GLY A 19 18.22 -35.39 -37.96
CA GLY A 19 16.91 -34.78 -38.07
C GLY A 19 16.75 -33.69 -39.13
N ALA A 20 15.49 -33.31 -39.33
CA ALA A 20 15.03 -31.93 -39.35
C ALA A 20 13.50 -31.85 -39.16
N THR A 21 13.08 -30.99 -38.22
CA THR A 21 11.79 -30.25 -38.12
C THR A 21 10.46 -30.94 -37.71
N SER A 22 9.67 -30.15 -36.97
CA SER A 22 8.50 -30.43 -36.09
C SER A 22 7.19 -29.86 -36.72
N PRO A 23 6.01 -29.81 -36.05
CA PRO A 23 5.03 -30.88 -35.84
C PRO A 23 3.56 -30.46 -36.19
N ALA A 24 2.57 -31.35 -36.08
CA ALA A 24 1.25 -31.05 -35.46
C ALA A 24 0.37 -32.30 -35.28
N GLN A 25 -0.22 -32.42 -34.09
CA GLN A 25 -1.00 -33.54 -33.57
C GLN A 25 -2.47 -33.52 -34.04
N SER A 26 -3.07 -34.70 -34.24
CA SER A 26 -4.53 -34.85 -34.39
C SER A 26 -5.19 -35.17 -33.04
N VAL A 27 -5.90 -34.21 -32.48
CA VAL A 27 -6.75 -34.37 -31.28
C VAL A 27 -8.19 -34.64 -31.74
N ASP A 28 -8.83 -35.64 -31.13
CA ASP A 28 -10.23 -36.05 -31.34
C ASP A 28 -11.20 -34.99 -30.80
N GLU A 29 -12.06 -34.47 -31.69
CA GLU A 29 -13.03 -33.41 -31.40
C GLU A 29 -14.50 -33.88 -31.50
N SER A 30 -14.80 -35.13 -31.11
CA SER A 30 -16.19 -35.58 -30.86
C SER A 30 -16.94 -34.83 -29.74
N ARG A 31 -16.35 -33.77 -29.15
CA ARG A 31 -16.94 -32.92 -28.09
C ARG A 31 -17.22 -31.47 -28.52
N ARG A 32 -17.25 -31.16 -29.81
CA ARG A 32 -17.60 -29.81 -30.30
C ARG A 32 -18.84 -29.81 -31.19
N ARG A 33 -19.93 -30.33 -30.63
CA ARG A 33 -21.30 -30.06 -31.10
C ARG A 33 -21.89 -28.87 -30.35
N PHE A 34 -21.32 -27.69 -30.56
CA PHE A 34 -22.08 -26.45 -30.47
C PHE A 34 -22.05 -25.85 -31.87
N GLY A 35 -23.24 -25.77 -32.46
CA GLY A 35 -23.47 -25.60 -33.89
C GLY A 35 -22.68 -24.45 -34.50
N LYS A 36 -21.88 -24.81 -35.50
CA LYS A 36 -21.50 -23.95 -36.62
C LYS A 36 -22.79 -23.42 -37.26
N SER A 37 -23.21 -22.19 -36.94
CA SER A 37 -24.05 -21.30 -37.75
C SER A 37 -24.36 -20.04 -36.95
N GLY A 38 -23.71 -18.92 -37.26
CA GLY A 38 -23.98 -17.64 -36.58
C GLY A 38 -22.80 -16.68 -36.54
N LEU A 39 -22.04 -16.54 -37.64
CA LEU A 39 -21.12 -15.41 -37.80
C LEU A 39 -21.91 -14.25 -38.42
N ALA A 40 -22.70 -13.56 -37.61
CA ALA A 40 -23.21 -12.24 -37.91
C ALA A 40 -23.56 -11.53 -36.60
N ALA A 41 -22.94 -10.36 -36.40
CA ALA A 41 -23.20 -9.37 -35.36
C ALA A 41 -22.71 -9.69 -33.93
N GLY A 42 -21.73 -8.89 -33.51
CA GLY A 42 -21.67 -8.39 -32.13
C GLY A 42 -20.84 -9.22 -31.16
N GLY A 43 -19.52 -9.09 -31.23
CA GLY A 43 -18.69 -9.28 -30.03
C GLY A 43 -19.10 -8.22 -29.00
N VAL A 44 -20.00 -8.56 -28.08
CA VAL A 44 -20.24 -7.71 -26.92
C VAL A 44 -19.03 -7.90 -26.01
N ILE A 45 -18.06 -6.99 -26.15
CA ILE A 45 -17.04 -6.76 -25.15
C ILE A 45 -17.82 -6.34 -23.89
N ILE A 46 -17.95 -7.25 -22.92
CA ILE A 46 -18.43 -6.88 -21.59
C ILE A 46 -17.27 -6.16 -20.89
N THR A 47 -16.99 -4.94 -21.32
CA THR A 47 -16.27 -3.96 -20.51
C THR A 47 -17.22 -3.59 -19.38
N LEU A 48 -17.20 -4.38 -18.31
CA LEU A 48 -17.59 -3.84 -17.02
C LEU A 48 -16.50 -2.83 -16.67
N ALA A 49 -16.68 -1.60 -17.12
CA ALA A 49 -15.96 -0.46 -16.59
C ALA A 49 -16.43 -0.34 -15.14
N SER A 50 -15.77 -1.09 -14.26
CA SER A 50 -15.95 -1.04 -12.82
C SER A 50 -15.39 0.28 -12.33
N ARG A 51 -16.07 1.38 -12.63
CA ARG A 51 -16.01 2.58 -11.82
C ARG A 51 -17.03 2.32 -10.72
N PRO A 52 -16.64 1.96 -9.49
CA PRO A 52 -17.60 1.94 -8.40
C PRO A 52 -18.11 3.38 -8.26
N VAL A 53 -19.32 3.61 -8.76
CA VAL A 53 -20.09 4.82 -8.45
C VAL A 53 -20.66 4.55 -7.07
N LEU A 54 -20.19 5.32 -6.09
CA LEU A 54 -21.00 6.00 -5.05
C LEU A 54 -20.07 6.38 -3.88
N GLY A 55 -19.36 7.51 -4.04
CA GLY A 55 -19.50 8.70 -3.17
C GLY A 55 -19.29 8.63 -1.66
N ALA A 56 -19.00 7.47 -1.07
CA ALA A 56 -18.46 7.38 0.28
C ALA A 56 -16.99 7.03 0.12
N TRP A 57 -16.12 7.99 0.43
CA TRP A 57 -14.72 7.74 0.67
C TRP A 57 -14.63 6.85 1.92
N ALA A 58 -14.90 5.57 1.74
CA ALA A 58 -14.88 4.61 2.83
C ALA A 58 -13.43 4.51 3.27
N CYS A 59 -13.16 4.92 4.49
CA CYS A 59 -11.88 4.73 5.11
C CYS A 59 -11.66 3.23 5.31
N GLN A 60 -10.57 2.71 4.77
CA GLN A 60 -10.25 1.30 4.78
C GLN A 60 -8.92 1.07 5.49
N SER A 61 -8.75 -0.10 6.10
CA SER A 61 -7.45 -0.50 6.64
C SER A 61 -6.42 -0.60 5.49
N PRO A 62 -5.11 -0.64 5.77
CA PRO A 62 -4.11 -0.74 4.70
C PRO A 62 -4.34 -1.94 3.78
N SER A 63 -4.72 -3.10 4.33
CA SER A 63 -5.08 -4.29 3.56
C SER A 63 -6.43 -4.16 2.82
N GLY A 64 -7.40 -3.46 3.41
CA GLY A 64 -8.68 -3.14 2.77
C GLY A 64 -8.50 -2.26 1.53
N PHE A 65 -7.65 -1.23 1.64
CA PHE A 65 -7.29 -0.34 0.54
C PHE A 65 -6.63 -1.10 -0.62
N GLN A 66 -5.73 -2.03 -0.30
CA GLN A 66 -5.07 -2.87 -1.31
C GLN A 66 -6.03 -3.82 -2.03
N SER A 67 -7.03 -4.35 -1.32
CA SER A 67 -7.99 -5.33 -1.86
C SER A 67 -9.21 -4.69 -2.52
N GLY A 68 -9.35 -3.36 -2.45
CA GLY A 68 -10.48 -2.62 -3.03
C GLY A 68 -11.83 -2.90 -2.38
N ASN A 69 -11.83 -3.50 -1.18
CA ASN A 69 -13.00 -3.89 -0.37
C ASN A 69 -14.24 -4.27 -1.20
N VAL A 70 -14.11 -5.30 -2.04
CA VAL A 70 -15.18 -5.78 -2.93
C VAL A 70 -16.39 -6.40 -2.21
N SER A 71 -16.33 -6.50 -0.88
CA SER A 71 -17.34 -7.14 -0.03
C SER A 71 -17.70 -6.25 1.17
N SER A 72 -18.39 -5.12 0.95
CA SER A 72 -18.88 -4.33 2.09
C SER A 72 -20.17 -4.95 2.66
N HIS A 73 -20.05 -5.75 3.71
CA HIS A 73 -21.20 -6.10 4.57
C HIS A 73 -21.23 -5.10 5.73
N GLY A 74 -21.88 -3.96 5.55
CA GLY A 74 -22.01 -2.90 6.57
C GLY A 74 -22.00 -1.49 6.02
N GLN A 75 -22.24 -0.50 6.89
CA GLN A 75 -22.12 0.92 6.55
C GLN A 75 -20.63 1.28 6.35
N PRO A 76 -20.28 2.02 5.29
CA PRO A 76 -18.90 2.44 5.04
C PRO A 76 -18.40 3.33 6.19
N THR A 77 -17.28 2.94 6.82
CA THR A 77 -16.64 3.78 7.83
C THR A 77 -16.06 5.02 7.18
N THR A 78 -16.32 6.18 7.76
CA THR A 78 -15.93 7.49 7.23
C THR A 78 -14.90 8.10 8.18
N CYS A 79 -13.69 8.43 7.70
CA CYS A 79 -12.58 8.97 8.51
C CYS A 79 -12.47 10.50 8.49
N MET A 80 -12.76 11.18 9.59
CA MET A 80 -12.68 12.65 9.65
C MET A 80 -11.25 13.19 9.84
N GLY A 81 -10.23 12.47 9.34
CA GLY A 81 -8.84 12.86 9.50
C GLY A 81 -8.56 14.22 8.86
N ARG A 82 -7.54 14.92 9.34
CA ARG A 82 -7.09 16.21 8.82
C ARG A 82 -5.72 16.10 8.18
N THR A 83 -5.48 16.98 7.21
CA THR A 83 -4.24 17.07 6.45
C THR A 83 -3.07 17.59 7.30
N PRO A 84 -1.81 17.40 6.86
CA PRO A 84 -0.67 18.02 7.53
C PRO A 84 -0.74 19.54 7.63
N GLY A 85 -1.29 20.20 6.60
CA GLY A 85 -1.51 21.64 6.64
C GLY A 85 -2.45 22.09 7.76
N TYR A 86 -3.49 21.30 8.08
CA TYR A 86 -4.36 21.59 9.22
C TYR A 86 -3.59 21.59 10.54
N TRP A 87 -2.86 20.50 10.82
CA TRP A 87 -2.12 20.33 12.06
C TRP A 87 -0.93 21.28 12.19
N GLY A 88 -0.32 21.67 11.08
CA GLY A 88 0.74 22.68 11.05
C GLY A 88 0.24 24.10 11.36
N ASN A 89 -0.99 24.43 10.94
CA ASN A 89 -1.59 25.75 11.18
C ASN A 89 -2.37 25.86 12.50
N LYS A 90 -2.68 24.73 13.15
CA LYS A 90 -3.44 24.66 14.41
C LYS A 90 -2.69 23.88 15.51
N PRO A 91 -1.49 24.33 15.89
CA PRO A 91 -0.68 23.67 16.93
C PRO A 91 -1.36 23.57 18.30
N GLU A 92 -2.26 24.49 18.60
CA GLU A 92 -3.06 24.55 19.84
C GLU A 92 -4.11 23.43 19.94
N GLU A 93 -4.52 22.85 18.81
CA GLU A 93 -5.50 21.75 18.77
C GLU A 93 -4.83 20.37 18.92
N TRP A 94 -3.51 20.30 19.07
CA TRP A 94 -2.80 19.02 19.18
C TRP A 94 -3.26 18.22 20.41
N PRO A 95 -3.72 16.97 20.22
CA PRO A 95 -4.18 16.17 21.34
C PRO A 95 -3.04 15.72 22.24
N LEU A 96 -3.27 15.77 23.56
CA LEU A 96 -2.35 15.20 24.53
C LEU A 96 -2.16 13.69 24.30
N PRO A 97 -0.94 13.15 24.50
CA PRO A 97 0.25 13.81 25.06
C PRO A 97 1.13 14.49 23.99
N TYR A 98 0.69 14.59 22.74
CA TYR A 98 1.47 15.20 21.67
C TYR A 98 1.47 16.72 21.81
N LYS A 99 2.64 17.32 21.63
CA LYS A 99 2.85 18.76 21.80
C LYS A 99 3.64 19.29 20.61
N ALA A 100 3.11 20.32 19.96
CA ALA A 100 3.78 21.00 18.85
C ALA A 100 5.09 21.70 19.29
N GLY A 101 5.09 22.23 20.52
CA GLY A 101 6.17 23.03 21.07
C GLY A 101 5.66 24.42 21.46
N THR A 102 6.57 25.37 21.63
CA THR A 102 6.23 26.78 21.84
C THR A 102 6.83 27.62 20.72
N CYS A 103 6.02 28.45 20.06
CA CYS A 103 6.51 29.45 19.12
C CYS A 103 7.31 30.53 19.89
N VAL A 104 8.52 30.82 19.43
CA VAL A 104 9.37 31.91 19.90
C VAL A 104 9.28 33.07 18.92
N GLY A 105 8.79 34.22 19.41
CA GLY A 105 8.60 35.43 18.62
C GLY A 105 7.17 35.96 18.69
N ASP A 106 6.90 37.04 17.95
CA ASP A 106 5.53 37.54 17.79
C ASP A 106 4.65 36.51 17.07
N ALA A 107 3.35 36.51 17.35
CA ALA A 107 2.38 35.59 16.77
C ALA A 107 2.38 35.58 15.23
N ASN A 108 2.79 36.69 14.60
CA ASN A 108 2.91 36.84 13.15
C ASN A 108 4.02 35.97 12.52
N TYR A 109 4.94 35.43 13.32
CA TYR A 109 6.06 34.60 12.86
C TYR A 109 5.85 33.09 13.11
N CYS A 110 4.72 32.70 13.72
CA CYS A 110 4.46 31.31 14.08
C CYS A 110 4.04 30.41 12.91
N ASN A 111 3.90 30.98 11.71
CA ASN A 111 3.74 30.29 10.44
C ASN A 111 5.05 29.70 9.87
N HIS A 112 6.18 29.91 10.55
CA HIS A 112 7.51 29.46 10.15
C HIS A 112 8.07 28.41 11.14
N PRO A 113 8.44 27.19 10.72
CA PRO A 113 8.88 26.12 11.61
C PRO A 113 10.19 26.43 12.35
N GLU A 114 11.04 27.31 11.81
CA GLU A 114 12.27 27.80 12.46
C GLU A 114 12.00 28.58 13.75
N ASN A 115 10.81 29.13 13.90
CA ASN A 115 10.39 29.89 15.08
C ASN A 115 9.74 29.01 16.15
N TRP A 116 9.79 27.69 16.02
CA TRP A 116 9.24 26.77 17.02
C TRP A 116 10.34 26.11 17.84
N THR A 117 10.23 26.22 19.16
CA THR A 117 11.19 25.64 20.09
C THR A 117 11.04 24.13 20.20
N THR A 118 12.16 23.46 20.47
CA THR A 118 12.19 22.04 20.84
C THR A 118 11.81 21.82 22.32
N THR A 119 11.87 22.87 23.15
CA THR A 119 11.49 22.86 24.56
C THR A 119 9.99 22.56 24.69
N ASN A 120 9.63 21.48 25.41
CA ASN A 120 8.26 20.97 25.55
C ASN A 120 7.59 20.45 24.27
N ALA A 121 8.31 20.32 23.15
CA ALA A 121 7.81 19.72 21.93
C ALA A 121 7.96 18.19 21.94
N THR A 122 7.08 17.49 21.24
CA THR A 122 7.25 16.05 21.02
C THR A 122 8.27 15.82 19.91
N LEU A 123 9.38 15.17 20.26
CA LEU A 123 10.42 14.78 19.31
C LEU A 123 9.95 13.57 18.51
N PHE A 124 10.25 13.58 17.20
CA PHE A 124 9.82 12.52 16.30
C PHE A 124 10.41 11.16 16.71
N ARG A 125 11.71 11.14 17.04
CA ARG A 125 12.42 9.95 17.55
C ARG A 125 11.85 9.33 18.83
N ASN A 126 11.05 10.07 19.60
CA ASN A 126 10.45 9.55 20.82
C ASN A 126 9.18 8.72 20.53
N LYS A 127 8.63 8.82 19.31
CA LYS A 127 7.39 8.15 18.89
C LYS A 127 7.60 7.16 17.76
N PHE A 128 8.66 7.34 16.99
CA PHE A 128 8.96 6.58 15.78
C PHE A 128 10.42 6.15 15.75
N ASN A 129 10.69 5.05 15.05
CA ASN A 129 12.04 4.59 14.76
C ASN A 129 12.72 5.52 13.74
N CYS A 130 13.85 6.10 14.12
CA CYS A 130 14.66 6.94 13.24
C CYS A 130 15.91 6.21 12.69
N SER A 131 15.91 4.88 12.59
CA SER A 131 16.93 4.15 11.85
C SER A 131 16.60 4.09 10.35
N GLY A 132 17.59 3.70 9.53
CA GLY A 132 17.41 3.52 8.09
C GLY A 132 16.82 4.75 7.40
N GLY A 133 15.68 4.55 6.71
CA GLY A 133 14.96 5.61 6.01
C GLY A 133 14.41 6.71 6.93
N GLY A 134 14.23 6.41 8.22
CA GLY A 134 13.77 7.38 9.22
C GLY A 134 14.85 8.30 9.80
N SER A 135 16.13 8.10 9.43
CA SER A 135 17.27 8.84 10.00
C SER A 135 17.21 10.35 9.78
N ILE A 136 16.60 10.79 8.67
CA ILE A 136 16.41 12.21 8.37
C ILE A 136 15.54 12.94 9.41
N TYR A 137 14.70 12.20 10.17
CA TYR A 137 13.79 12.79 11.16
C TYR A 137 14.37 12.86 12.58
N TYR A 138 15.56 12.31 12.81
CA TYR A 138 16.11 12.07 14.15
C TYR A 138 16.19 13.33 15.04
N ASN A 139 16.60 14.45 14.46
CA ASN A 139 16.79 15.71 15.16
C ASN A 139 15.57 16.65 15.12
N TYR A 140 14.44 16.20 14.55
CA TYR A 140 13.27 17.04 14.37
C TYR A 140 12.15 16.76 15.38
N THR A 141 11.42 17.83 15.73
CA THR A 141 10.13 17.71 16.42
C THR A 141 9.08 17.25 15.44
N MET A 142 8.01 16.60 15.92
CA MET A 142 6.87 16.25 15.06
C MET A 142 6.32 17.48 14.33
N PHE A 143 6.31 18.66 14.97
CA PHE A 143 5.86 19.90 14.33
C PHE A 143 6.78 20.32 13.18
N LYS A 144 8.10 20.29 13.39
CA LYS A 144 9.06 20.60 12.32
C LYS A 144 8.98 19.60 11.17
N VAL A 145 8.66 18.33 11.46
CA VAL A 145 8.47 17.30 10.43
C VAL A 145 7.27 17.59 9.52
N ILE A 146 6.21 18.22 10.01
CA ILE A 146 5.08 18.65 9.15
C ILE A 146 5.55 19.62 8.05
N TRP A 147 6.53 20.46 8.35
CA TRP A 147 7.00 21.52 7.46
C TRP A 147 8.35 21.24 6.79
N LEU A 148 8.86 20.00 6.87
CA LEU A 148 10.16 19.62 6.28
C LEU A 148 10.21 19.79 4.76
N GLY A 149 9.05 19.74 4.09
CA GLY A 149 8.81 20.11 2.69
C GLY A 149 9.95 19.79 1.72
N GLY A 150 9.98 18.58 1.14
CA GLY A 150 10.88 18.21 0.03
C GLY A 150 12.39 18.22 0.31
N GLY A 151 12.85 18.86 1.39
CA GLY A 151 14.23 18.94 1.86
C GLY A 151 14.69 17.65 2.54
N GLY A 152 14.58 16.53 1.84
CA GLY A 152 14.93 15.18 2.31
C GLY A 152 13.75 14.21 2.43
N ASP A 153 12.52 14.73 2.43
CA ASP A 153 11.27 13.95 2.43
C ASP A 153 10.43 14.32 1.20
N PRO A 154 10.76 13.77 0.00
CA PRO A 154 10.13 14.15 -1.26
C PRO A 154 8.64 13.80 -1.31
N ASP A 155 8.25 12.70 -0.66
CA ASP A 155 6.85 12.25 -0.60
C ASP A 155 6.06 12.93 0.53
N GLN A 156 6.74 13.72 1.38
CA GLN A 156 6.17 14.27 2.62
C GLN A 156 5.64 13.18 3.55
N LEU A 157 6.30 12.01 3.56
CA LEU A 157 5.91 10.87 4.39
C LEU A 157 5.86 11.23 5.87
N GLY A 158 6.87 11.95 6.37
CA GLY A 158 6.92 12.38 7.76
C GLY A 158 5.72 13.24 8.14
N ALA A 159 5.35 14.20 7.28
CA ALA A 159 4.22 15.09 7.51
C ALA A 159 2.88 14.33 7.57
N HIS A 160 2.66 13.39 6.63
CA HIS A 160 1.45 12.56 6.61
C HIS A 160 1.40 11.60 7.79
N ILE A 161 2.54 11.04 8.22
CA ILE A 161 2.61 10.13 9.37
C ILE A 161 2.31 10.85 10.69
N VAL A 162 2.88 12.04 10.90
CA VAL A 162 2.54 12.88 12.07
C VAL A 162 1.04 13.16 12.09
N SER A 163 0.47 13.57 10.95
CA SER A 163 -0.94 13.90 10.84
C SER A 163 -1.85 12.71 11.10
N ALA A 164 -1.50 11.55 10.53
CA ALA A 164 -2.22 10.30 10.75
C ALA A 164 -2.21 9.90 12.23
N LEU A 165 -1.08 10.10 12.93
CA LEU A 165 -0.98 9.82 14.37
C LEU A 165 -1.89 10.74 15.19
N LEU A 166 -1.92 12.04 14.87
CA LEU A 166 -2.80 13.01 15.55
C LEU A 166 -4.29 12.73 15.25
N ASN A 167 -4.62 12.39 14.01
CA ASN A 167 -5.99 12.00 13.62
C ASN A 167 -6.46 10.74 14.36
N ALA A 168 -5.59 9.73 14.44
CA ALA A 168 -5.87 8.51 15.19
C ALA A 168 -6.06 8.82 16.68
N LYS A 169 -5.28 9.75 17.24
CA LYS A 169 -5.42 10.17 18.63
C LYS A 169 -6.76 10.86 18.92
N MET A 170 -7.24 11.67 17.98
CA MET A 170 -8.56 12.31 18.05
C MET A 170 -9.72 11.32 17.85
N GLY A 171 -9.43 10.07 17.48
CA GLY A 171 -10.45 9.08 17.12
C GLY A 171 -11.05 9.30 15.74
N TRP A 172 -10.53 10.24 14.94
CA TRP A 172 -11.09 10.59 13.64
C TRP A 172 -10.87 9.53 12.57
N THR A 173 -9.88 8.66 12.77
CA THR A 173 -9.62 7.51 11.89
C THR A 173 -9.97 6.17 12.52
N SER A 174 -10.62 6.18 13.69
CA SER A 174 -11.02 4.95 14.39
C SER A 174 -12.26 4.32 13.75
N PRO A 175 -12.37 2.98 13.67
CA PRO A 175 -11.40 1.96 14.10
C PRO A 175 -10.36 1.59 13.03
N VAL A 176 -10.35 2.29 11.90
CA VAL A 176 -9.63 1.90 10.67
C VAL A 176 -8.12 2.03 10.79
N LEU A 177 -7.64 3.16 11.33
CA LEU A 177 -6.23 3.46 11.49
C LEU A 177 -6.00 3.97 12.92
N THR A 178 -5.40 3.12 13.75
CA THR A 178 -5.10 3.40 15.16
C THR A 178 -3.72 4.03 15.33
N GLU A 179 -3.46 4.65 16.50
CA GLU A 179 -2.14 5.22 16.80
C GLU A 179 -1.02 4.18 16.66
N GLN A 180 -1.27 2.93 17.07
CA GLN A 180 -0.30 1.86 16.99
C GLN A 180 -0.06 1.45 15.54
N ALA A 181 -1.11 1.31 14.73
CA ALA A 181 -0.98 0.98 13.32
C ALA A 181 -0.16 2.02 12.54
N VAL A 182 -0.30 3.31 12.86
CA VAL A 182 0.52 4.38 12.26
C VAL A 182 1.99 4.24 12.65
N LYS A 183 2.28 3.94 13.92
CA LYS A 183 3.65 3.72 14.40
C LYS A 183 4.28 2.51 13.73
N ASP A 184 3.57 1.39 13.68
CA ASP A 184 4.06 0.15 13.07
C ASP A 184 4.34 0.35 11.58
N MET A 185 3.42 1.01 10.87
CA MET A 185 3.58 1.35 9.45
C MET A 185 4.85 2.14 9.18
N PHE A 186 5.10 3.20 9.95
CA PHE A 186 6.31 4.00 9.79
C PHE A 186 7.57 3.25 10.22
N ASN A 187 7.53 2.54 11.35
CA ASN A 187 8.69 1.85 11.90
C ASN A 187 9.16 0.71 10.98
N ASP A 188 8.22 0.02 10.34
CA ASP A 188 8.50 -0.98 9.33
C ASP A 188 9.20 -0.36 8.12
N TRP A 189 8.63 0.72 7.59
CA TRP A 189 9.23 1.46 6.48
C TRP A 189 10.62 2.00 6.84
N ALA A 190 10.80 2.58 8.02
CA ALA A 190 12.08 3.13 8.46
C ALA A 190 13.17 2.04 8.55
N SER A 191 12.80 0.85 9.03
CA SER A 191 13.74 -0.26 9.24
C SER A 191 14.06 -1.02 7.95
N LYS A 192 13.04 -1.27 7.11
CA LYS A 192 13.12 -2.17 5.94
C LYS A 192 13.16 -1.43 4.60
N GLY A 193 12.80 -0.14 4.59
CA GLY A 193 12.55 0.66 3.39
C GLY A 193 11.13 0.53 2.83
N TYR A 194 10.29 -0.33 3.40
CA TYR A 194 8.91 -0.57 2.97
C TYR A 194 8.02 -1.04 4.12
N TYR A 195 6.71 -0.81 3.98
CA TYR A 195 5.66 -1.39 4.79
C TYR A 195 4.93 -2.49 4.02
N GLU A 196 4.43 -3.52 4.70
CA GLU A 196 3.78 -4.67 4.07
C GLU A 196 2.34 -4.81 4.62
N PRO A 197 1.33 -4.16 4.00
CA PRO A 197 -0.06 -4.23 4.46
C PRO A 197 -0.66 -5.64 4.35
N SER A 198 -0.12 -6.46 3.45
CA SER A 198 -0.49 -7.85 3.21
C SER A 198 0.73 -8.60 2.69
N ALA A 199 0.82 -9.90 3.01
CA ALA A 199 1.96 -10.74 2.64
C ALA A 199 2.33 -10.62 1.15
N GLY A 200 3.59 -10.26 0.88
CA GLY A 200 4.16 -10.14 -0.46
C GLY A 200 3.96 -8.78 -1.15
N ILE A 201 3.19 -7.86 -0.58
CA ILE A 201 2.95 -6.53 -1.17
C ILE A 201 3.72 -5.46 -0.41
N LYS A 202 4.62 -4.77 -1.09
CA LYS A 202 5.47 -3.73 -0.48
C LYS A 202 4.97 -2.35 -0.84
N TRP A 203 4.77 -1.52 0.17
CA TRP A 203 4.47 -0.11 0.05
C TRP A 203 5.69 0.72 0.44
N TYR A 204 6.13 1.58 -0.47
CA TYR A 204 7.19 2.56 -0.24
C TYR A 204 6.59 3.88 0.24
N GLY A 205 7.44 4.90 0.43
CA GLY A 205 7.02 6.20 1.00
C GLY A 205 5.82 6.81 0.28
N ALA A 206 5.88 6.88 -1.05
CA ALA A 206 4.78 7.38 -1.89
C ALA A 206 3.47 6.57 -1.75
N ASP A 207 3.56 5.24 -1.66
CA ASP A 207 2.37 4.38 -1.52
C ASP A 207 1.69 4.59 -0.16
N ILE A 208 2.51 4.66 0.91
CA ILE A 208 2.05 4.97 2.26
C ILE A 208 1.35 6.33 2.29
N VAL A 209 1.96 7.36 1.69
CA VAL A 209 1.37 8.70 1.61
C VAL A 209 0.06 8.68 0.83
N THR A 210 0.01 7.95 -0.28
CA THR A 210 -1.21 7.80 -1.09
C THR A 210 -2.34 7.19 -0.27
N TYR A 211 -2.06 6.12 0.48
CA TYR A 211 -3.03 5.53 1.40
C TYR A 211 -3.46 6.51 2.50
N LEU A 212 -2.52 7.17 3.18
CA LEU A 212 -2.83 8.08 4.29
C LEU A 212 -3.73 9.25 3.85
N LYS A 213 -3.54 9.76 2.63
CA LYS A 213 -4.42 10.80 2.06
C LYS A 213 -5.88 10.35 1.96
N THR A 214 -6.15 9.06 1.78
CA THR A 214 -7.54 8.55 1.78
C THR A 214 -8.21 8.59 3.15
N THR A 215 -7.43 8.68 4.22
CA THR A 215 -7.92 8.78 5.60
C THR A 215 -8.06 10.22 6.08
N MET A 216 -7.63 11.20 5.27
CA MET A 216 -7.60 12.62 5.60
C MET A 216 -8.61 13.37 4.72
N THR A 217 -9.69 13.84 5.33
CA THR A 217 -10.53 14.88 4.76
C THR A 217 -9.78 16.22 4.76
N LEU A 218 -10.06 17.07 3.77
CA LEU A 218 -9.41 18.38 3.57
C LEU A 218 -9.26 19.18 4.88
#